data_AF-A0ABD4XFS5-F1
#
_entry.id   AF-A0ABD4XFS5-F1
#
_cell.length_a   1.000
_cell.length_b   1.000
_cell.length_c   1.000
_cell.angle_alpha   90.00
_cell.angle_beta   90.00
_cell.angle_gamma   90.00
#
_symmetry.space_group_name_H-M   'P 1'
#
loop_
_entity.id
_entity.type
_entity.pdbx_description
1 polymer ?
#
loop_
_entity_poly.entity_id
_entity_poly.type
_entity_poly.pdbx_seq_one_letter_code
_entity_poly.pdbx_strand_id
1 'polypeptide(L)'
;MVSFALTLLRFFRALRRAWRDSLFRSSFYLLLIILFSGTMFYATVEGFRYLDAFYFSVVTLTTLGYGGLHPETDAGKIFTVFYLFTGMGIAITVVTRLGRAMYHEPVRKHRDH
;
A
#
# COMPACT_ATOMS: atom_id res chain seq x y z
N MET A 1 20.06 26.15 -1.20
CA MET A 1 18.58 26.02 -1.13
C MET A 1 17.95 25.56 -2.45
N VAL A 2 18.39 26.07 -3.61
CA VAL A 2 17.85 25.68 -4.93
C VAL A 2 17.98 24.18 -5.23
N SER A 3 19.13 23.56 -4.91
CA SER A 3 19.33 22.12 -5.13
C SER A 3 18.34 21.25 -4.37
N PHE A 4 17.98 21.64 -3.14
CA PHE A 4 16.99 20.93 -2.33
C PHE A 4 15.60 21.00 -2.97
N ALA A 5 15.18 22.18 -3.42
CA ALA A 5 13.90 22.37 -4.10
C ALA A 5 13.83 21.56 -5.41
N LEU A 6 14.93 21.49 -6.17
CA LEU A 6 15.00 20.68 -7.40
C LEU A 6 14.88 19.18 -7.11
N THR A 7 15.54 18.68 -6.07
CA THR A 7 15.41 17.27 -5.65
C THR A 7 13.97 16.96 -5.22
N LEU A 8 13.33 17.87 -4.50
CA LEU A 8 11.94 17.73 -4.07
C LEU A 8 10.96 17.71 -5.27
N LEU A 9 11.17 18.60 -6.25
CA LEU A 9 10.36 18.61 -7.47
C LEU A 9 10.58 17.35 -8.33
N ARG A 10 11.79 16.80 -8.35
CA ARG A 10 12.08 15.50 -9.01
C ARG A 10 11.33 14.36 -8.33
N PHE A 11 11.31 14.34 -7.00
CA PHE A 11 10.54 13.37 -6.22
C PHE A 11 9.05 13.44 -6.53
N PHE A 12 8.44 14.63 -6.51
CA PHE A 12 7.02 14.80 -6.85
C PHE A 12 6.71 14.41 -8.30
N ARG A 13 7.63 14.68 -9.25
CA ARG A 13 7.48 14.22 -10.64
C ARG A 13 7.58 12.70 -10.74
N ALA A 14 8.46 12.05 -9.98
CA ALA A 14 8.56 10.59 -9.92
C ALA A 14 7.26 9.97 -9.37
N LEU A 15 6.69 10.55 -8.32
CA LEU A 15 5.41 10.14 -7.76
C LEU A 15 4.26 10.30 -8.79
N ARG A 16 4.22 11.43 -9.50
CA ARG A 16 3.26 11.66 -10.59
C ARG A 16 3.44 10.69 -11.75
N ARG A 17 4.67 10.25 -12.03
CA ARG A 17 4.99 9.24 -13.04
C ARG A 17 4.52 7.86 -12.60
N ALA A 18 4.75 7.48 -11.34
CA ALA A 18 4.23 6.25 -10.75
C ALA A 18 2.69 6.18 -10.91
N TRP A 19 1.99 7.29 -10.63
CA TRP A 19 0.53 7.36 -10.78
C TRP A 19 0.02 7.22 -12.22
N ARG A 20 0.85 7.54 -13.23
CA ARG A 20 0.51 7.33 -14.64
C ARG A 20 0.62 5.86 -15.07
N ASP A 21 1.43 5.05 -14.39
CA ASP A 21 1.52 3.62 -14.67
C ASP A 21 0.16 2.96 -14.35
N SER A 22 -0.42 2.29 -15.35
CA SER A 22 -1.71 1.60 -15.22
C SER A 22 -1.64 0.49 -14.17
N LEU A 23 -0.50 -0.20 -14.07
CA LEU A 23 -0.30 -1.30 -13.13
C LEU A 23 -0.21 -0.78 -11.70
N PHE A 24 0.58 0.27 -11.46
CA PHE A 24 0.64 0.93 -10.14
C PHE A 24 -0.75 1.39 -9.70
N ARG A 25 -1.49 2.06 -10.60
CA ARG A 25 -2.84 2.53 -10.31
C ARG A 25 -3.80 1.39 -9.99
N SER A 26 -3.75 0.28 -10.74
CA SER A 26 -4.59 -0.89 -10.46
C SER A 26 -4.26 -1.55 -9.12
N SER A 27 -2.99 -1.81 -8.82
CA SER A 27 -2.55 -2.37 -7.54
C SER A 27 -2.92 -1.47 -6.37
N PHE A 28 -2.82 -0.15 -6.54
CA PHE A 28 -3.21 0.82 -5.52
C PHE A 28 -4.71 0.79 -5.24
N TYR A 29 -5.57 0.74 -6.27
CA TYR A 29 -7.01 0.60 -6.06
C TYR A 29 -7.39 -0.74 -5.43
N LEU A 30 -6.73 -1.83 -5.81
CA LEU A 30 -6.92 -3.14 -5.16
C LEU A 30 -6.54 -3.09 -3.68
N LEU A 31 -5.44 -2.44 -3.33
CA LEU A 31 -5.03 -2.26 -1.94
C LEU A 31 -6.08 -1.47 -1.14
N LEU A 32 -6.65 -0.42 -1.73
CA LEU A 32 -7.73 0.35 -1.09
C LEU A 32 -9.00 -0.48 -0.88
N ILE A 33 -9.38 -1.30 -1.87
CA ILE A 33 -10.53 -2.21 -1.75
C ILE A 33 -10.28 -3.22 -0.63
N ILE A 34 -9.07 -3.78 -0.54
CA ILE A 34 -8.71 -4.72 0.53
C ILE A 34 -8.78 -4.01 1.89
N LEU A 35 -8.16 -2.84 2.04
CA LEU A 35 -8.23 -2.07 3.28
C LEU A 35 -9.66 -1.77 3.70
N PHE A 36 -10.50 -1.35 2.76
CA PHE A 36 -11.91 -1.09 3.03
C PHE A 36 -12.66 -2.37 3.43
N SER A 37 -12.41 -3.49 2.74
CA SER A 37 -13.01 -4.78 3.06
C SER A 37 -12.61 -5.27 4.46
N GLY A 38 -11.35 -5.15 4.84
CA GLY A 38 -10.86 -5.49 6.18
C GLY A 38 -11.49 -4.59 7.23
N THR A 39 -11.54 -3.28 6.98
CA THR A 39 -12.16 -2.30 7.89
C THR A 39 -13.63 -2.64 8.16
N MET A 40 -14.41 -2.92 7.10
CA MET A 40 -15.82 -3.31 7.25
C MET A 40 -15.97 -4.65 7.98
N PHE A 41 -15.13 -5.63 7.66
CA PHE A 41 -15.17 -6.94 8.31
C PHE A 41 -14.88 -6.83 9.81
N TYR A 42 -13.78 -6.20 10.21
CA TYR A 42 -13.44 -6.08 11.63
C TYR A 42 -14.42 -5.19 12.40
N ALA A 43 -14.99 -4.16 11.76
CA ALA A 43 -16.01 -3.34 12.41
C ALA A 43 -17.32 -4.11 12.68
N THR A 44 -17.69 -5.06 11.81
CA THR A 44 -18.95 -5.80 11.91
C THR A 44 -18.82 -7.10 12.70
N VAL A 45 -17.73 -7.85 12.50
CA VAL A 45 -17.52 -9.18 13.11
C VAL A 45 -16.83 -9.08 14.46
N GLU A 46 -15.82 -8.23 14.59
CA GLU A 46 -15.08 -8.04 15.86
C GLU A 46 -15.62 -6.87 16.69
N GLY A 47 -16.61 -6.12 16.15
CA GLY A 47 -17.21 -4.98 16.84
C GLY A 47 -16.26 -3.79 17.04
N PHE A 48 -15.15 -3.73 16.31
CA PHE A 48 -14.21 -2.63 16.41
C PHE A 48 -14.87 -1.32 15.95
N ARG A 49 -14.50 -0.19 16.56
CA ARG A 49 -14.88 1.12 15.99
C ARG A 49 -14.26 1.23 14.60
N TYR A 50 -14.94 1.91 13.66
CA TYR A 50 -14.46 2.03 12.27
C TYR A 50 -13.01 2.51 12.14
N LEU A 51 -12.59 3.47 12.98
CA LEU A 51 -11.22 3.96 12.98
C LEU A 51 -10.22 2.92 13.50
N ASP A 52 -10.61 2.16 14.52
CA ASP A 52 -9.80 1.09 15.12
C ASP A 52 -9.69 -0.11 14.16
N ALA A 53 -10.78 -0.44 13.46
CA ALA A 53 -10.80 -1.45 12.40
C ALA A 53 -9.90 -1.06 11.21
N PHE A 54 -9.92 0.22 10.81
CA PHE A 54 -9.04 0.74 9.77
C PHE A 54 -7.58 0.70 10.22
N TYR A 55 -7.30 1.17 11.45
CA TYR A 55 -5.98 1.11 12.06
C TYR A 55 -5.46 -0.33 12.12
N PHE A 56 -6.26 -1.27 12.63
CA PHE A 56 -5.90 -2.69 12.68
C PHE A 56 -5.65 -3.27 11.29
N SER A 57 -6.47 -2.92 10.30
CA SER A 57 -6.30 -3.35 8.91
C SER A 57 -4.96 -2.87 8.33
N VAL A 58 -4.58 -1.62 8.56
CA VAL A 58 -3.31 -1.04 8.10
C VAL A 58 -2.13 -1.68 8.82
N VAL A 59 -2.17 -1.75 10.15
CA VAL A 59 -1.09 -2.29 10.99
C VAL A 59 -0.84 -3.77 10.69
N THR A 60 -1.90 -4.53 10.43
CA THR A 60 -1.80 -5.95 10.03
C THR A 60 -1.17 -6.10 8.64
N LEU A 61 -1.64 -5.36 7.63
CA LEU A 61 -1.09 -5.45 6.26
C LEU A 61 0.35 -4.95 6.14
N THR A 62 0.73 -4.01 6.99
CA THR A 62 2.10 -3.49 7.05
C THR A 62 3.01 -4.33 7.95
N THR A 63 2.50 -5.44 8.50
CA THR A 63 3.23 -6.35 9.41
C THR A 63 3.74 -5.68 10.70
N LEU A 64 3.20 -4.51 11.06
CA LEU A 64 3.58 -3.77 12.27
C LEU A 64 3.10 -4.49 13.54
N GLY A 65 1.86 -5.01 13.52
CA GLY A 65 1.35 -5.92 14.55
C GLY A 65 1.49 -5.42 16.00
N TYR A 66 1.08 -4.19 16.31
CA TYR A 66 1.28 -3.58 17.63
C TYR A 66 0.62 -4.27 18.85
N GLY A 67 -0.19 -5.31 18.63
CA GLY A 67 -0.74 -6.16 19.70
C GLY A 67 -1.90 -5.56 20.51
N GLY A 68 -2.21 -4.27 20.37
CA GLY A 68 -3.31 -3.63 21.10
C GLY A 68 -4.73 -3.98 20.62
N LEU A 69 -4.86 -4.48 19.38
CA LEU A 69 -6.11 -4.98 18.80
C LEU A 69 -5.81 -6.31 18.12
N HIS A 70 -6.68 -7.29 18.28
CA HIS A 70 -6.59 -8.61 17.64
C HIS A 70 -7.98 -9.24 17.56
N PRO A 71 -8.25 -10.08 16.53
CA PRO A 71 -9.53 -10.77 16.42
C PRO A 71 -9.70 -11.79 17.55
N GLU A 72 -10.82 -11.69 18.26
CA GLU A 72 -11.18 -12.62 19.33
C GLU A 72 -12.01 -13.79 18.76
N THR A 73 -12.82 -13.52 17.72
CA THR A 73 -13.67 -14.54 17.10
C THR A 73 -12.86 -15.47 16.18
N ASP A 74 -13.29 -16.73 16.09
CA ASP A 74 -12.65 -17.69 15.19
C ASP A 74 -12.81 -17.30 13.71
N ALA A 75 -13.96 -16.71 13.36
CA ALA A 75 -14.18 -16.14 12.04
C ALA A 75 -13.20 -15.02 11.71
N GLY A 76 -12.93 -14.13 12.68
CA GLY A 76 -11.95 -13.06 12.52
C GLY A 76 -10.53 -13.57 12.39
N LYS A 77 -10.12 -14.55 13.19
CA LYS A 77 -8.81 -15.19 13.06
C LYS A 77 -8.61 -15.80 11.66
N ILE A 78 -9.60 -16.56 11.18
CA ILE A 78 -9.56 -17.17 9.85
C ILE A 78 -9.49 -16.10 8.76
N PHE A 79 -10.34 -15.06 8.86
CA PHE A 79 -10.30 -13.94 7.92
C PHE A 79 -8.95 -13.25 7.92
N THR A 80 -8.37 -12.95 9.09
CA THR A 80 -7.06 -12.30 9.22
C THR A 80 -5.95 -13.09 8.52
N VAL A 81 -5.97 -14.43 8.59
CA VAL A 81 -5.01 -15.28 7.88
C VAL A 81 -5.08 -15.03 6.37
N PHE A 82 -6.26 -15.14 5.75
CA PHE A 82 -6.42 -14.92 4.31
C PHE A 82 -6.19 -13.46 3.90
N TYR A 83 -6.63 -12.52 4.74
CA TYR A 83 -6.48 -11.09 4.56
C TYR A 83 -5.00 -10.70 4.50
N LEU A 84 -4.18 -11.26 5.39
CA LEU A 84 -2.74 -11.00 5.42
C LEU A 84 -2.05 -11.50 4.15
N PHE A 85 -2.28 -12.75 3.74
CA PHE A 85 -1.65 -13.30 2.53
C PHE A 85 -2.00 -12.50 1.27
N THR A 86 -3.28 -12.13 1.13
CA THR A 86 -3.77 -11.43 -0.06
C THR A 86 -3.31 -9.97 -0.07
N GLY A 87 -3.51 -9.26 1.04
CA GLY A 87 -3.20 -7.84 1.12
C GLY A 87 -1.70 -7.55 1.16
N MET A 88 -0.90 -8.40 1.81
CA MET A 88 0.57 -8.25 1.82
C MET A 88 1.16 -8.43 0.42
N GLY A 89 0.69 -9.43 -0.34
CA GLY A 89 1.11 -9.61 -1.73
C GLY A 89 0.88 -8.36 -2.58
N ILE A 90 -0.31 -7.77 -2.47
CA ILE A 90 -0.64 -6.54 -3.20
C ILE A 90 0.16 -5.34 -2.69
N ALA A 91 0.33 -5.18 -1.38
CA ALA A 91 1.15 -4.11 -0.80
C ALA A 91 2.59 -4.15 -1.33
N ILE A 92 3.19 -5.35 -1.41
CA ILE A 92 4.53 -5.54 -1.99
C ILE A 92 4.57 -5.10 -3.46
N THR A 93 3.52 -5.39 -4.26
CA THR A 93 3.48 -4.92 -5.66
C THR A 93 3.46 -3.40 -5.75
N VAL A 94 2.70 -2.71 -4.88
CA VAL A 94 2.64 -1.24 -4.86
C VAL A 94 4.02 -0.66 -4.52
N VAL A 95 4.69 -1.19 -3.50
CA VAL A 95 6.04 -0.75 -3.09
C VAL A 95 7.05 -1.01 -4.21
N THR A 96 7.03 -2.19 -4.82
CA THR A 96 7.96 -2.56 -5.90
C THR A 96 7.79 -1.65 -7.12
N ARG A 97 6.55 -1.35 -7.50
CA ARG A 97 6.23 -0.48 -8.64
C ARG A 97 6.60 0.97 -8.37
N LEU A 98 6.38 1.43 -7.14
CA LEU A 98 6.83 2.74 -6.71
C LEU A 98 8.35 2.85 -6.80
N GLY A 99 9.08 1.84 -6.30
CA GLY A 99 10.54 1.76 -6.43
C GLY A 99 11.00 1.84 -7.88
N ARG A 100 10.39 1.06 -8.78
CA ARG A 100 10.70 1.12 -10.23
C ARG A 100 10.48 2.50 -10.84
N ALA A 101 9.43 3.20 -10.43
CA ALA A 101 9.18 4.57 -10.90
C ALA A 101 10.23 5.58 -10.41
N MET A 102 10.91 5.30 -9.29
CA MET A 102 12.03 6.09 -8.80
C MET A 102 13.37 5.73 -9.49
N TYR A 103 13.64 4.45 -9.72
CA TYR A 103 14.93 3.98 -10.27
C TYR A 103 15.06 4.11 -11.78
N HIS A 104 13.96 4.00 -12.54
CA HIS A 104 14.01 4.26 -13.98
C HIS A 104 14.00 5.78 -14.25
N GLU A 105 15.17 6.42 -14.09
CA GLU A 105 15.53 7.52 -14.97
C GLU A 105 15.49 7.00 -16.42
N PRO A 106 14.94 7.77 -17.38
CA PRO A 106 15.02 7.37 -18.77
C PRO A 106 16.50 7.26 -19.12
N VAL A 107 16.99 6.04 -19.37
CA VAL A 107 18.29 5.81 -19.98
C VAL A 107 18.31 6.70 -21.22
N ARG A 108 19.09 7.79 -21.15
CA ARG A 108 19.28 8.72 -22.25
C ARG A 108 19.84 7.87 -23.38
N LYS A 109 18.95 7.51 -24.31
CA LYS A 109 19.26 6.74 -25.52
C LYS A 109 20.53 7.35 -26.09
N HIS A 110 21.66 6.67 -25.92
CA HIS A 110 22.91 7.07 -26.55
C HIS A 110 22.57 7.16 -28.03
N ARG A 111 22.66 8.38 -28.53
CA ARG A 111 22.32 8.73 -29.90
C ARG A 111 23.54 8.31 -30.70
N ASP A 112 23.61 7.03 -31.03
CA ASP A 112 24.60 6.52 -31.96
C ASP A 112 24.22 7.04 -33.35
N HIS A 113 24.94 8.08 -33.78
CA HIS A 113 25.09 8.51 -35.15
C HIS A 113 26.59 8.58 -35.44
#